data_AF-A0A1F2RJ62-F1
#
_entry.id   AF-A0A1F2RJ62-F1
#
_cell.length_a   1.000
_cell.length_b   1.000
_cell.length_c   1.000
_cell.angle_alpha   90.00
_cell.angle_beta   90.00
_cell.angle_gamma   90.00
#
_symmetry.space_group_name_H-M   'P 1'
#
loop_
_entity.id
_entity.type
_entity.pdbx_description
1 polymer ?
#
loop_
_entity_poly.entity_id
_entity_poly.type
_entity_poly.pdbx_seq_one_letter_code
_entity_poly.pdbx_strand_id
1 'polypeptide(L)'
;MKIRNVVHRGLRRFVQRNDASGLAPSVVEKVRNILTFLLEVEDAQELRDVPAWKAHQLTGDRKGTWSLTVTRNWRITFRINTSEREIFDLDFEDYH
;
A
#
# COMPACT_ATOMS: atom_id res chain seq x y z
N MET A 1 -8.18 5.87 5.58
CA MET A 1 -9.05 4.66 5.46
C MET A 1 -8.71 3.60 6.52
N LYS A 2 -9.57 2.59 6.73
CA LYS A 2 -9.27 1.44 7.63
C LYS A 2 -8.64 0.28 6.86
N ILE A 3 -7.64 -0.41 7.41
CA ILE A 3 -7.06 -1.61 6.79
C ILE A 3 -7.83 -2.86 7.26
N ARG A 4 -8.51 -3.55 6.34
CA ARG A 4 -9.24 -4.80 6.60
C ARG A 4 -8.31 -6.00 6.74
N ASN A 5 -7.42 -6.21 5.76
CA ASN A 5 -6.47 -7.32 5.75
C ASN A 5 -5.16 -6.93 5.05
N VAL A 6 -4.09 -7.65 5.42
CA VAL A 6 -2.76 -7.52 4.84
C VAL A 6 -2.29 -8.91 4.40
N VAL A 7 -1.97 -9.04 3.12
CA VAL A 7 -1.52 -10.27 2.46
C VAL A 7 -0.04 -10.52 2.78
N HIS A 8 0.81 -9.52 2.58
CA HIS A 8 2.24 -9.63 2.87
C HIS A 8 2.49 -9.85 4.36
N ARG A 9 3.15 -10.97 4.72
CA ARG A 9 3.40 -11.34 6.12
C ARG A 9 4.25 -10.31 6.86
N GLY A 10 5.29 -9.78 6.22
CA GLY A 10 6.18 -8.77 6.82
C GLY A 10 5.48 -7.43 7.03
N LEU A 11 4.65 -7.03 6.06
CA LEU A 11 3.89 -5.79 6.14
C LEU A 11 2.81 -5.90 7.22
N ARG A 12 2.19 -7.07 7.35
CA ARG A 12 1.21 -7.34 8.41
C ARG A 12 1.81 -7.18 9.80
N ARG A 13 3.01 -7.72 10.03
CA ARG A 13 3.74 -7.52 11.30
C ARG A 13 4.04 -6.05 11.55
N PHE A 14 4.43 -5.33 10.50
CA PHE A 14 4.72 -3.91 10.59
C PHE A 14 3.48 -3.08 10.96
N VAL A 15 2.36 -3.30 10.29
CA VAL A 15 1.08 -2.60 10.58
C VAL A 15 0.58 -2.92 12.00
N GLN A 16 0.65 -4.18 12.43
CA GLN A 16 0.04 -4.60 13.70
C GLN A 16 0.91 -4.35 14.93
N ARG A 17 2.24 -4.40 14.78
CA ARG A 17 3.19 -4.45 15.91
C ARG A 17 4.34 -3.48 15.78
N ASN A 18 4.37 -2.66 14.73
CA ASN A 18 5.51 -1.81 14.38
C ASN A 18 6.82 -2.62 14.17
N ASP A 19 6.70 -3.92 13.84
CA ASP A 19 7.82 -4.83 13.63
C ASP A 19 8.24 -4.83 12.15
N ALA A 20 9.39 -4.20 11.89
CA ALA A 20 9.94 -4.05 10.55
C ALA A 20 10.84 -5.22 10.09
N SER A 21 11.00 -6.28 10.90
CA SER A 21 11.90 -7.40 10.59
C SER A 21 11.56 -8.15 9.30
N GLY A 22 10.33 -8.02 8.81
CA GLY A 22 9.86 -8.60 7.55
C GLY A 22 10.00 -7.69 6.33
N LEU A 23 10.68 -6.55 6.44
CA LEU A 23 10.91 -5.59 5.37
C LEU A 23 12.40 -5.28 5.24
N ALA A 24 12.86 -4.92 4.04
CA ALA A 24 14.24 -4.46 3.87
C ALA A 24 14.45 -3.11 4.61
N PRO A 25 15.53 -2.93 5.39
CA PRO A 25 15.75 -1.70 6.17
C PRO A 25 15.67 -0.41 5.33
N SER A 26 16.14 -0.47 4.08
CA SER A 26 16.15 0.67 3.14
C SER A 26 14.76 1.14 2.73
N VAL A 27 13.70 0.33 2.90
CA VAL A 27 12.34 0.71 2.51
C VAL A 27 11.44 1.04 3.69
N VAL A 28 11.85 0.73 4.92
CA VAL A 28 11.00 0.81 6.12
C VAL A 28 10.35 2.19 6.27
N GLU A 29 11.15 3.25 6.14
CA GLU A 29 10.65 4.61 6.34
C GLU A 29 9.66 5.01 5.24
N LYS A 30 9.94 4.65 3.99
CA LYS A 30 9.03 4.94 2.89
C LYS A 30 7.74 4.14 2.98
N VAL A 31 7.81 2.87 3.39
CA VAL A 31 6.63 2.04 3.66
C VAL A 31 5.80 2.64 4.79
N ARG A 32 6.44 3.09 5.87
CA ARG A 32 5.75 3.79 6.97
C ARG A 32 4.98 5.00 6.47
N ASN A 33 5.63 5.87 5.70
CA ASN A 33 5.00 7.08 5.17
C ASN A 33 3.79 6.78 4.27
N ILE A 34 3.90 5.76 3.41
CA ILE A 34 2.76 5.31 2.60
C ILE A 34 1.62 4.79 3.50
N LEU A 35 1.92 3.94 4.49
CA LEU A 35 0.90 3.39 5.39
C LEU A 35 0.19 4.48 6.19
N THR A 36 0.92 5.45 6.75
CA THR A 36 0.33 6.59 7.47
C THR A 36 -0.62 7.36 6.57
N PHE A 37 -0.18 7.69 5.34
CA PHE A 37 -1.01 8.38 4.38
C PHE A 37 -2.28 7.60 4.02
N LEU A 38 -2.17 6.27 3.81
CA LEU A 38 -3.33 5.41 3.54
C LEU A 38 -4.34 5.35 4.70
N LEU A 39 -3.88 5.53 5.94
CA LEU A 39 -4.77 5.61 7.10
C LEU A 39 -5.51 6.96 7.18
N GLU A 40 -4.90 8.03 6.68
CA GLU A 40 -5.45 9.40 6.73
C GLU A 40 -6.35 9.72 5.53
N VAL A 41 -6.04 9.19 4.34
CA VAL A 41 -6.74 9.49 3.10
C VAL A 41 -8.25 9.22 3.18
N GLU A 42 -9.05 10.11 2.58
CA GLU A 42 -10.52 9.99 2.53
C GLU A 42 -11.02 9.47 1.19
N ASP A 43 -10.47 9.99 0.09
CA ASP A 43 -10.80 9.62 -1.29
C ASP A 43 -9.62 8.91 -1.98
N ALA A 44 -9.93 7.89 -2.78
CA ALA A 44 -8.92 7.16 -3.54
C ALA A 44 -8.16 8.03 -4.57
N GLN A 45 -8.73 9.15 -5.02
CA GLN A 45 -8.07 10.06 -5.96
C GLN A 45 -6.89 10.80 -5.32
N GLU A 46 -6.95 11.10 -4.02
CA GLU A 46 -5.87 11.77 -3.25
C GLU A 46 -4.57 10.96 -3.28
N LEU A 47 -4.62 9.65 -3.55
CA LEU A 47 -3.43 8.82 -3.75
C LEU A 47 -2.48 9.40 -4.82
N ARG A 48 -3.01 10.19 -5.78
CA ARG A 48 -2.22 10.83 -6.83
C ARG A 48 -1.57 12.15 -6.41
N ASP A 49 -1.96 12.71 -5.26
CA ASP A 49 -1.43 13.98 -4.75
C ASP A 49 0.01 13.85 -4.26
N VAL A 50 0.53 12.62 -4.20
CA VAL A 50 1.94 12.33 -3.95
C VAL A 50 2.59 11.78 -5.23
N PRO A 51 3.09 12.64 -6.14
CA PRO A 51 3.65 12.22 -7.43
C PRO A 51 4.81 11.22 -7.30
N ALA A 52 5.58 11.31 -6.22
CA ALA A 52 6.71 10.43 -5.95
C ALA A 52 6.33 8.95 -5.81
N TRP A 53 5.07 8.63 -5.51
CA TRP A 53 4.57 7.27 -5.41
C TRP A 53 3.95 6.76 -6.71
N LYS A 54 3.79 7.61 -7.74
CA LYS A 54 3.29 7.22 -9.06
C LYS A 54 2.02 6.35 -8.97
N ALA A 55 1.07 6.77 -8.14
CA ALA A 55 -0.14 6.01 -7.87
C ALA A 55 -0.97 5.80 -9.15
N HIS A 56 -1.30 4.54 -9.44
CA HIS A 56 -2.13 4.18 -10.58
C HIS A 56 -2.93 2.92 -10.28
N GLN A 57 -4.02 2.72 -11.01
CA GLN A 57 -4.76 1.46 -10.98
C GLN A 57 -4.20 0.50 -12.02
N LEU A 58 -4.11 -0.76 -11.62
CA LEU A 58 -3.74 -1.85 -12.50
C LEU A 58 -4.88 -2.18 -13.47
N THR A 59 -4.52 -2.83 -14.57
CA THR A 59 -5.42 -3.24 -15.64
C THR A 59 -5.44 -4.77 -15.77
N GLY A 60 -6.25 -5.32 -16.68
CA GLY A 60 -6.38 -6.77 -16.88
C GLY A 60 -7.00 -7.47 -15.66
N ASP A 61 -6.44 -8.62 -15.29
CA ASP A 61 -6.96 -9.48 -14.22
C ASP A 61 -6.91 -8.83 -12.82
N ARG A 62 -6.09 -7.79 -12.67
CA ARG A 62 -5.95 -7.03 -11.42
C ARG A 62 -6.68 -5.68 -11.45
N LYS A 63 -7.60 -5.49 -12.41
CA LYS A 63 -8.35 -4.24 -12.57
C LYS A 63 -8.98 -3.78 -11.26
N GLY A 64 -8.75 -2.51 -10.93
CA GLY A 64 -9.23 -1.87 -9.70
C GLY A 64 -8.30 -2.02 -8.50
N THR A 65 -7.18 -2.73 -8.64
CA THR A 65 -6.08 -2.72 -7.67
C THR A 65 -5.27 -1.45 -7.85
N TRP A 66 -4.98 -0.75 -6.77
CA TRP A 66 -4.04 0.36 -6.72
C TRP A 66 -2.61 -0.15 -6.57
N SER A 67 -1.67 0.58 -7.18
CA SER A 67 -0.23 0.32 -7.08
C SER A 67 0.51 1.61 -6.79
N LEU A 68 1.29 1.61 -5.71
CA LEU A 68 2.15 2.70 -5.27
C LEU A 68 3.61 2.24 -5.32
N THR A 69 4.47 3.11 -5.85
CA THR A 69 5.91 2.88 -6.01
C THR A 69 6.66 3.09 -4.70
N VAL A 70 7.27 2.01 -4.19
CA VAL A 70 8.20 2.08 -3.06
C VAL A 70 9.62 2.30 -3.59
N THR A 71 10.13 1.39 -4.41
CA THR A 71 11.43 1.52 -5.09
C THR A 71 11.27 1.22 -6.58
N ARG A 72 12.37 1.06 -7.33
CA ARG A 72 12.32 0.69 -8.76
C ARG A 72 11.44 -0.55 -8.98
N ASN A 73 11.66 -1.60 -8.18
CA ASN A 73 11.00 -2.88 -8.36
C ASN A 73 9.88 -3.13 -7.34
N TRP A 74 9.90 -2.48 -6.17
CA TRP A 74 8.92 -2.79 -5.13
C TRP A 74 7.67 -1.90 -5.21
N ARG A 75 6.49 -2.52 -5.02
CA ARG A 75 5.19 -1.84 -4.95
C ARG A 75 4.45 -2.18 -3.66
N ILE A 76 3.67 -1.22 -3.18
CA ILE A 76 2.54 -1.49 -2.30
C ILE A 76 1.30 -1.57 -3.18
N THR A 77 0.57 -2.68 -3.11
CA THR A 77 -0.68 -2.88 -3.86
C THR A 77 -1.83 -3.13 -2.89
N PHE A 78 -3.03 -2.69 -3.27
CA PHE A 78 -4.22 -2.88 -2.46
C PHE A 78 -5.49 -2.55 -3.26
N ARG A 79 -6.65 -2.90 -2.71
CA ARG A 79 -7.95 -2.50 -3.23
C ARG A 79 -8.64 -1.60 -2.21
N ILE A 80 -9.53 -0.73 -2.69
CA ILE A 80 -10.33 0.16 -1.85
C ILE A 80 -11.80 -0.22 -2.00
N ASN A 81 -12.48 -0.40 -0.88
CA ASN A 81 -13.94 -0.35 -0.80
C ASN A 81 -14.36 1.07 -0.42
N THR A 82 -14.82 1.84 -1.40
CA THR A 82 -15.17 3.26 -1.19
C THR A 82 -16.37 3.44 -0.26
N SER A 83 -17.36 2.52 -0.27
CA SER A 83 -18.54 2.68 0.59
C SER A 83 -18.22 2.46 2.07
N GLU A 84 -17.30 1.55 2.37
CA GLU A 84 -16.89 1.23 3.74
C GLU A 84 -15.63 2.01 4.19
N ARG A 85 -14.99 2.74 3.26
CA ARG A 85 -13.70 3.42 3.46
C ARG A 85 -12.61 2.46 3.96
N GLU A 86 -12.55 1.29 3.33
CA GLU A 86 -11.63 0.22 3.70
C GLU A 86 -10.60 -0.09 2.61
N ILE A 87 -9.37 -0.36 3.05
CA ILE A 87 -8.28 -0.91 2.25
C ILE A 87 -8.22 -2.40 2.52
N PHE A 88 -8.22 -3.20 1.47
CA PHE A 88 -8.15 -4.66 1.56
C PHE A 88 -7.16 -5.22 0.55
N ASP A 89 -6.74 -6.46 0.80
CA ASP A 89 -5.70 -7.16 0.05
C ASP A 89 -4.40 -6.35 -0.03
N LEU A 90 -4.01 -5.70 1.09
CA LEU A 90 -2.80 -4.89 1.16
C LEU A 90 -1.55 -5.78 1.06
N ASP A 91 -0.72 -5.55 0.06
CA ASP A 91 0.45 -6.35 -0.25
C ASP A 91 1.72 -5.51 -0.47
N PHE A 92 2.87 -6.16 -0.42
CA PHE A 92 4.18 -5.60 -0.72
C PHE A 92 4.91 -6.57 -1.65
N GLU A 93 4.98 -6.24 -2.93
CA GLU A 93 5.35 -7.16 -4.00
C GLU A 93 6.49 -6.62 -4.86
N ASP A 94 7.32 -7.54 -5.35
CA ASP A 94 8.33 -7.27 -6.37
C ASP A 94 7.65 -7.30 -7.74
N TYR A 95 7.87 -6.25 -8.54
CA TYR A 95 7.28 -6.06 -9.87
C TYR A 95 8.16 -6.64 -11.00
N HIS A 96 8.99 -7.63 -10.71
CA HIS A 96 9.78 -8.39 -11.69
C HIS A 96 9.52 -9.89 -11.57
#